data_AF-A0A947HKU0-F1
#
_entry.id   AF-A0A947HKU0-F1
#
_cell.length_a   1.000
_cell.length_b   1.000
_cell.length_c   1.000
_cell.angle_alpha   90.00
_cell.angle_beta   90.00
_cell.angle_gamma   90.00
#
_symmetry.space_group_name_H-M   'P 1'
#
loop_
_entity.id
_entity.type
_entity.pdbx_description
1 polymer ?
#
loop_
_entity_poly.entity_id
_entity_poly.type
_entity_poly.pdbx_seq_one_letter_code
_entity_poly.pdbx_strand_id
1 'polypeptide(L)'
;MTDSPDSPLAFLSNGGYDVTSSLVAPTRVGSPSVLTKLAWPNRIDPDKPDGTYHSVDTWDRVQTARAERLSRLQAAAKLPREAKSLSLLYSARLGNSDLRLLSEVLPPTLDTSNNPLKRQAQLAVAAYKAGLAVSANLTIGGFDTHGNHDQNHYPRLQALTEGVDFLMQEAERQGVADKVVVIIGSDFGRTPWYNEGNGKDHWSITSMAFMGPGIPGDRVIGTTDAYHKPIAVDPDTLQPKASGGIRITPEHVHKALRHLAGLDLNPVAQRFPLNAALLPLFT
;
A
#
# COMPACT_ATOMS: atom_id res chain seq x y z
N MET A 1 8.66 -10.38 12.09
CA MET A 1 9.85 -9.54 12.10
C MET A 1 10.07 -9.15 10.65
N THR A 2 9.74 -7.92 10.29
CA THR A 2 10.01 -7.37 8.96
C THR A 2 11.33 -6.62 9.04
N ASP A 3 12.29 -6.98 8.19
CA ASP A 3 13.59 -6.33 8.14
C ASP A 3 13.46 -4.92 7.56
N SER A 4 14.15 -3.98 8.22
CA SER A 4 14.43 -2.55 7.95
C SER A 4 13.65 -1.79 6.85
N PRO A 5 13.33 -0.49 7.03
CA PRO A 5 12.94 0.41 5.93
C PRO A 5 13.93 0.46 4.74
N ASP A 6 15.14 -0.10 4.88
CA ASP A 6 16.12 -0.28 3.81
C ASP A 6 15.86 -1.53 2.92
N SER A 7 14.85 -2.34 3.24
CA SER A 7 14.44 -3.47 2.40
C SER A 7 13.99 -2.97 1.00
N PRO A 8 14.48 -3.60 -0.09
CA PRO A 8 14.09 -3.25 -1.47
C PRO A 8 12.58 -3.28 -1.73
N LEU A 9 11.79 -3.97 -0.91
CA LEU A 9 10.33 -4.13 -1.08
C LEU A 9 9.53 -3.56 0.09
N ALA A 10 10.13 -2.74 0.96
CA ALA A 10 9.49 -2.21 2.17
C ALA A 10 8.12 -1.52 1.91
N PHE A 11 7.96 -0.89 0.75
CA PHE A 11 6.71 -0.31 0.28
C PHE A 11 6.36 -0.81 -1.12
N LEU A 12 5.34 -1.66 -1.23
CA LEU A 12 4.78 -2.07 -2.51
C LEU A 12 3.75 -1.05 -2.99
N SER A 13 3.79 -0.66 -4.26
CA SER A 13 2.78 0.22 -4.84
C SER A 13 2.25 -0.29 -6.17
N ASN A 14 0.93 -0.48 -6.24
CA ASN A 14 0.21 -0.71 -7.48
C ASN A 14 -0.31 0.59 -8.13
N GLY A 15 0.02 1.77 -7.57
CA GLY A 15 -0.42 3.07 -8.06
C GLY A 15 -1.19 3.87 -7.01
N GLY A 16 -1.88 4.92 -7.46
CA GLY A 16 -2.56 5.88 -6.60
C GLY A 16 -1.59 6.90 -6.00
N TYR A 17 -1.74 7.21 -4.71
CA TYR A 17 -0.89 8.14 -3.98
C TYR A 17 0.30 7.42 -3.35
N ASP A 18 1.43 7.38 -4.07
CA ASP A 18 2.64 6.66 -3.66
C ASP A 18 3.89 7.52 -3.57
N VAL A 19 3.71 8.84 -3.48
CA VAL A 19 4.79 9.80 -3.25
C VAL A 19 5.25 9.71 -1.79
N THR A 20 6.49 9.31 -1.57
CA THR A 20 7.07 9.09 -0.23
C THR A 20 8.02 10.19 0.22
N SER A 21 8.13 11.29 -0.52
CA SER A 21 9.13 12.36 -0.26
C SER A 21 10.58 11.85 -0.19
N SER A 22 10.90 10.77 -0.91
CA SER A 22 12.21 10.08 -0.88
C SER A 22 12.55 9.43 0.47
N LEU A 23 11.57 9.17 1.33
CA LEU A 23 11.77 8.44 2.58
C LEU A 23 11.88 6.93 2.38
N VAL A 24 11.08 6.38 1.46
CA VAL A 24 11.07 4.95 1.10
C VAL A 24 10.86 4.84 -0.41
N ALA A 25 11.59 3.96 -1.09
CA ALA A 25 11.37 3.75 -2.52
C ALA A 25 10.12 2.87 -2.74
N PRO A 26 9.13 3.30 -3.55
CA PRO A 26 8.02 2.42 -3.91
C PRO A 26 8.48 1.35 -4.89
N THR A 27 8.13 0.10 -4.64
CA THR A 27 8.34 -1.00 -5.59
C THR A 27 7.05 -1.34 -6.31
N ARG A 28 7.09 -1.25 -7.64
CA ARG A 28 5.96 -1.57 -8.52
C ARG A 28 6.11 -2.98 -9.07
N VAL A 29 5.13 -3.82 -8.79
CA VAL A 29 5.08 -5.19 -9.29
C VAL A 29 4.11 -5.26 -10.46
N GLY A 30 4.63 -5.12 -11.69
CA GLY A 30 3.79 -5.06 -12.89
C GLY A 30 3.28 -6.43 -13.38
N SER A 31 4.02 -7.52 -13.16
CA SER A 31 3.60 -8.87 -13.53
C SER A 31 4.33 -9.96 -12.74
N PRO A 32 3.63 -11.00 -12.26
CA PRO A 32 4.24 -12.15 -11.57
C PRO A 32 5.19 -12.99 -12.42
N SER A 33 4.92 -13.11 -13.73
CA SER A 33 5.83 -13.79 -14.65
C SER A 33 7.14 -13.03 -14.82
N VAL A 34 7.10 -11.69 -14.69
CA VAL A 34 8.28 -10.85 -14.60
C VAL A 34 8.98 -11.04 -13.26
N LEU A 35 8.25 -11.11 -12.14
CA LEU A 35 8.85 -11.38 -10.83
C LEU A 35 9.63 -12.69 -10.79
N THR A 36 9.07 -13.77 -11.33
CA THR A 36 9.72 -15.10 -11.29
C THR A 36 11.00 -15.11 -12.14
N LYS A 37 10.98 -14.44 -13.30
CA LYS A 37 12.17 -14.23 -14.13
C LYS A 37 13.23 -13.36 -13.44
N LEU A 38 12.79 -12.33 -12.70
CA LEU A 38 13.69 -11.45 -11.94
C LEU A 38 14.26 -12.13 -10.68
N ALA A 39 13.52 -13.03 -10.04
CA ALA A 39 13.97 -13.83 -8.90
C ALA A 39 15.10 -14.80 -9.28
N TRP A 40 15.03 -15.33 -10.51
CA TRP A 40 15.97 -16.32 -11.02
C TRP A 40 16.64 -15.85 -12.32
N PRO A 41 17.44 -14.78 -12.28
CA PRO A 41 17.98 -14.13 -13.49
C PRO A 41 19.03 -14.98 -14.22
N ASN A 42 19.56 -16.04 -13.58
CA ASN A 42 20.48 -16.99 -14.22
C ASN A 42 19.75 -18.24 -14.76
N ARG A 43 18.42 -18.35 -14.64
CA ARG A 43 17.65 -19.46 -15.22
C ARG A 43 17.13 -19.07 -16.61
N ILE A 44 17.31 -19.97 -17.57
CA ILE A 44 16.78 -19.87 -18.95
C ILE A 44 15.25 -19.97 -18.91
N ASP A 45 14.76 -20.90 -18.10
CA ASP A 45 13.35 -21.12 -17.84
C ASP A 45 13.16 -21.11 -16.31
N PRO A 46 12.37 -20.17 -15.75
CA PRO A 46 12.19 -20.05 -14.30
C PRO A 46 11.68 -21.34 -13.65
N ASP A 47 10.93 -22.15 -14.41
CA ASP A 47 10.30 -23.39 -13.97
C ASP A 47 11.24 -24.62 -14.08
N LYS A 48 12.43 -24.45 -14.69
CA LYS A 48 13.45 -25.51 -14.84
C LYS A 48 14.73 -25.13 -14.10
N PRO A 49 14.93 -25.63 -12.87
CA PRO A 49 16.05 -25.21 -12.03
C PRO A 49 17.43 -25.54 -12.62
N ASP A 50 17.52 -26.57 -13.48
CA ASP A 50 18.78 -27.05 -14.06
C ASP A 50 19.19 -26.31 -15.35
N GLY A 51 18.26 -25.54 -15.94
CA GLY A 51 18.52 -24.80 -17.18
C GLY A 51 19.06 -23.40 -16.89
N THR A 52 20.37 -23.24 -16.73
CA THR A 52 20.99 -21.93 -16.41
C THR A 52 21.78 -21.32 -17.56
N TYR A 53 21.81 -19.98 -17.67
CA TYR A 53 22.62 -19.26 -18.66
C TYR A 53 24.13 -19.39 -18.40
N HIS A 54 24.52 -19.40 -17.13
CA HIS A 54 25.90 -19.54 -16.68
C HIS A 54 26.02 -20.62 -15.62
N SER A 55 27.18 -21.31 -15.56
CA SER A 55 27.49 -22.18 -14.43
C SER A 55 27.47 -21.42 -13.11
N VAL A 56 27.26 -22.12 -12.00
CA VAL A 56 27.23 -21.53 -10.65
C VAL A 56 28.50 -20.71 -10.39
N ASP A 57 29.68 -21.28 -10.62
CA ASP A 57 30.97 -20.58 -10.42
C ASP A 57 31.10 -19.30 -11.27
N THR A 58 30.63 -19.35 -12.52
CA THR A 58 30.69 -18.18 -13.41
C THR A 58 29.72 -17.10 -12.94
N TRP A 59 28.52 -17.51 -12.54
CA TRP A 59 27.50 -16.60 -12.02
C TRP A 59 27.95 -15.91 -10.74
N ASP A 60 28.57 -16.64 -9.82
CA ASP A 60 29.11 -16.09 -8.56
C ASP A 60 30.21 -15.06 -8.83
N ARG A 61 31.13 -15.35 -9.75
CA ARG A 61 32.15 -14.37 -10.17
C ARG A 61 31.52 -13.12 -10.77
N VAL A 62 30.47 -13.26 -11.58
CA VAL A 62 29.71 -12.13 -12.14
C VAL A 62 29.03 -11.32 -11.04
N GLN A 63 28.41 -11.96 -10.05
CA GLN A 63 27.78 -11.23 -8.93
C GLN A 63 28.81 -10.48 -8.09
N THR A 64 29.94 -11.12 -7.75
CA THR A 64 31.04 -10.50 -7.00
C THR A 64 31.59 -9.28 -7.73
N ALA A 65 31.93 -9.40 -9.01
CA ALA A 65 32.44 -8.27 -9.79
C ALA A 65 31.42 -7.11 -9.90
N ARG A 66 30.13 -7.43 -9.99
CA ARG A 66 29.05 -6.44 -10.00
C ARG A 66 28.92 -5.72 -8.66
N ALA A 67 29.03 -6.44 -7.54
CA ALA A 67 28.97 -5.87 -6.19
C ALA A 67 30.16 -4.96 -5.91
N GLU A 68 31.37 -5.40 -6.24
CA GLU A 68 32.59 -4.60 -6.10
C GLU A 68 32.53 -3.32 -6.95
N ARG A 69 32.07 -3.41 -8.20
CA ARG A 69 31.88 -2.23 -9.05
C ARG A 69 30.92 -1.23 -8.42
N LEU A 70 29.82 -1.71 -7.85
CA LEU A 70 28.81 -0.85 -7.25
C LEU A 70 29.34 -0.16 -5.98
N SER A 71 30.07 -0.89 -5.14
CA SER A 71 30.77 -0.34 -3.97
C SER A 71 31.74 0.78 -4.36
N ARG A 72 32.55 0.56 -5.41
CA ARG A 72 33.44 1.61 -5.95
C ARG A 72 32.69 2.85 -6.43
N LEU A 73 31.56 2.67 -7.11
CA LEU A 73 30.74 3.78 -7.59
C LEU A 73 30.13 4.59 -6.44
N GLN A 74 29.64 3.92 -5.38
CA GLN A 74 29.12 4.59 -4.18
C GLN A 74 30.21 5.39 -3.47
N ALA A 75 31.39 4.80 -3.27
CA ALA A 75 32.52 5.48 -2.63
C ALA A 75 33.02 6.70 -3.43
N ALA A 76 32.84 6.68 -4.75
CA ALA A 76 33.25 7.77 -5.64
C ALA A 76 32.18 8.86 -5.82
N ALA A 77 30.94 8.66 -5.34
CA ALA A 77 29.84 9.61 -5.52
C ALA A 77 30.07 10.88 -4.70
N LYS A 78 30.20 12.03 -5.38
CA LYS A 78 30.44 13.33 -4.73
C LYS A 78 29.21 14.21 -4.69
N LEU A 79 28.32 14.09 -5.67
CA LEU A 79 27.13 14.91 -5.76
C LEU A 79 25.94 14.23 -5.05
N PRO A 80 25.11 14.98 -4.29
CA PRO A 80 23.93 14.42 -3.63
C PRO A 80 22.96 13.69 -4.56
N ARG A 81 22.82 14.17 -5.81
CA ARG A 81 21.96 13.54 -6.82
C ARG A 81 22.53 12.21 -7.34
N GLU A 82 23.85 12.10 -7.44
CA GLU A 82 24.53 10.86 -7.85
C GLU A 82 24.47 9.81 -6.75
N ALA A 83 24.75 10.22 -5.51
CA ALA A 83 24.59 9.36 -4.34
C ALA A 83 23.15 8.82 -4.26
N LYS A 84 22.15 9.68 -4.48
CA LYS A 84 20.73 9.28 -4.54
C LYS A 84 20.45 8.22 -5.62
N SER A 85 20.96 8.42 -6.83
CA SER A 85 20.77 7.47 -7.95
C SER A 85 21.44 6.11 -7.67
N LEU A 86 22.64 6.14 -7.09
CA LEU A 86 23.40 4.92 -6.78
C LEU A 86 22.79 4.12 -5.63
N SER A 87 22.24 4.77 -4.60
CA SER A 87 21.51 4.10 -3.53
C SER A 87 20.22 3.42 -4.04
N LEU A 88 19.52 4.03 -5.00
CA LEU A 88 18.38 3.40 -5.67
C LEU A 88 18.79 2.16 -6.47
N LEU A 89 19.88 2.24 -7.22
CA LEU A 89 20.43 1.10 -7.97
C LEU A 89 20.89 -0.04 -7.05
N TYR A 90 21.46 0.30 -5.89
CA TYR A 90 21.88 -0.66 -4.87
C TYR A 90 20.70 -1.42 -4.28
N SER A 91 19.67 -0.69 -3.85
CA SER A 91 18.42 -1.27 -3.32
C SER A 91 17.76 -2.18 -4.36
N ALA A 92 17.67 -1.75 -5.62
CA ALA A 92 17.10 -2.56 -6.70
C ALA A 92 17.85 -3.88 -6.97
N ARG A 93 19.15 -3.96 -6.66
CA ARG A 93 19.96 -5.17 -6.88
C ARG A 93 19.93 -6.16 -5.72
N LEU A 94 19.80 -5.68 -4.49
CA LEU A 94 19.56 -6.54 -3.32
C LEU A 94 18.22 -7.30 -3.46
N GLY A 95 17.26 -6.72 -4.18
CA GLY A 95 15.96 -7.33 -4.43
C GLY A 95 15.98 -8.70 -5.12
N ASN A 96 17.07 -9.15 -5.75
CA ASN A 96 17.10 -10.47 -6.41
C ASN A 96 16.98 -11.64 -5.41
N SER A 97 17.54 -11.52 -4.20
CA SER A 97 17.38 -12.54 -3.16
C SER A 97 15.97 -12.47 -2.55
N ASP A 98 15.46 -11.26 -2.36
CA ASP A 98 14.12 -10.99 -1.84
C ASP A 98 13.03 -11.52 -2.78
N LEU A 99 13.22 -11.37 -4.09
CA LEU A 99 12.31 -11.90 -5.10
C LEU A 99 12.23 -13.43 -5.08
N ARG A 100 13.29 -14.13 -4.62
CA ARG A 100 13.24 -15.59 -4.43
C ARG A 100 12.35 -15.96 -3.25
N LEU A 101 12.52 -15.28 -2.12
CA LEU A 101 11.64 -15.45 -0.95
C LEU A 101 10.18 -15.17 -1.30
N LEU A 102 9.93 -14.14 -2.11
CA LEU A 102 8.58 -13.87 -2.62
C LEU A 102 8.05 -15.03 -3.48
N SER A 103 8.88 -15.57 -4.38
CA SER A 103 8.47 -16.67 -5.27
C SER A 103 8.12 -17.97 -4.52
N GLU A 104 8.70 -18.21 -3.35
CA GLU A 104 8.40 -19.37 -2.50
C GLU A 104 7.05 -19.24 -1.77
N VAL A 105 6.59 -18.01 -1.52
CA VAL A 105 5.39 -17.71 -0.73
C VAL A 105 4.17 -17.41 -1.61
N LEU A 106 4.41 -17.00 -2.87
CA LEU A 106 3.33 -16.75 -3.82
C LEU A 106 2.48 -18.01 -4.04
N PRO A 107 1.15 -17.87 -4.14
CA PRO A 107 0.30 -18.99 -4.51
C PRO A 107 0.68 -19.51 -5.90
N PRO A 108 0.58 -20.83 -6.15
CA PRO A 108 1.00 -21.46 -7.41
C PRO A 108 0.22 -20.92 -8.61
N THR A 109 -1.00 -20.46 -8.39
CA THR A 109 -1.83 -19.77 -9.38
C THR A 109 -2.29 -18.44 -8.83
N LEU A 110 -2.05 -17.39 -9.60
CA LEU A 110 -2.56 -16.06 -9.27
C LEU A 110 -3.93 -15.87 -9.88
N ASP A 111 -4.73 -15.05 -9.21
CA ASP A 111 -6.06 -14.72 -9.64
C ASP A 111 -6.00 -14.08 -11.04
N THR A 112 -6.80 -14.63 -11.94
CA THR A 112 -6.97 -14.17 -13.33
C THR A 112 -8.37 -13.60 -13.57
N SER A 113 -9.14 -13.40 -12.49
CA SER A 113 -10.44 -12.76 -12.58
C SER A 113 -10.30 -11.30 -12.99
N ASN A 114 -11.42 -10.69 -13.39
CA ASN A 114 -11.45 -9.30 -13.82
C ASN A 114 -11.44 -8.30 -12.63
N ASN A 115 -11.15 -8.77 -11.41
CA ASN A 115 -11.03 -7.92 -10.23
C ASN A 115 -9.55 -7.61 -9.96
N PRO A 116 -9.11 -6.35 -10.19
CA PRO A 116 -7.70 -6.01 -10.08
C PRO A 116 -7.16 -6.13 -8.66
N LEU A 117 -8.01 -6.05 -7.62
CA LEU A 117 -7.56 -6.10 -6.23
C LEU A 117 -7.09 -7.49 -5.81
N LYS A 118 -7.68 -8.56 -6.35
CA LYS A 118 -7.38 -9.94 -5.91
C LYS A 118 -5.92 -10.30 -6.16
N ARG A 119 -5.42 -10.06 -7.36
CA ARG A 119 -4.00 -10.30 -7.68
C ARG A 119 -3.07 -9.39 -6.88
N GLN A 120 -3.43 -8.11 -6.70
CA GLN A 120 -2.64 -7.19 -5.89
C GLN A 120 -2.56 -7.64 -4.43
N ALA A 121 -3.66 -8.18 -3.88
CA ALA A 121 -3.73 -8.74 -2.54
C ALA A 121 -2.81 -9.96 -2.39
N GLN A 122 -2.82 -10.91 -3.34
CA GLN A 122 -1.91 -12.07 -3.30
C GLN A 122 -0.45 -11.64 -3.25
N LEU A 123 -0.07 -10.67 -4.08
CA LEU A 123 1.30 -10.14 -4.10
C LEU A 123 1.66 -9.44 -2.80
N ALA A 124 0.77 -8.59 -2.28
CA ALA A 124 0.99 -7.86 -1.03
C ALA A 124 1.13 -8.81 0.16
N VAL A 125 0.19 -9.75 0.33
CA VAL A 125 0.20 -10.74 1.42
C VAL A 125 1.43 -11.63 1.32
N ALA A 126 1.81 -12.10 0.13
CA ALA A 126 3.02 -12.91 -0.03
C ALA A 126 4.28 -12.13 0.37
N ALA A 127 4.37 -10.85 0.00
CA ALA A 127 5.50 -10.01 0.39
C ALA A 127 5.55 -9.70 1.89
N TYR A 128 4.39 -9.52 2.53
CA TYR A 128 4.29 -9.42 3.99
C TYR A 128 4.75 -10.70 4.68
N LYS A 129 4.26 -11.85 4.21
CA LYS A 129 4.61 -13.16 4.76
C LYS A 129 6.09 -13.49 4.59
N ALA A 130 6.68 -13.11 3.46
CA ALA A 130 8.11 -13.23 3.20
C ALA A 130 8.97 -12.23 4.00
N GLY A 131 8.37 -11.30 4.74
CA GLY A 131 9.09 -10.28 5.53
C GLY A 131 9.68 -9.15 4.70
N LEU A 132 9.29 -9.04 3.43
CA LEU A 132 9.89 -8.15 2.44
C LEU A 132 9.20 -6.78 2.41
N ALA A 133 7.90 -6.76 2.65
CA ALA A 133 7.08 -5.55 2.67
C ALA A 133 6.61 -5.21 4.09
N VAL A 134 6.56 -3.90 4.38
CA VAL A 134 5.99 -3.34 5.62
C VAL A 134 4.70 -2.57 5.32
N SER A 135 4.53 -2.12 4.07
CA SER A 135 3.30 -1.48 3.60
C SER A 135 3.04 -1.79 2.12
N ALA A 136 1.78 -1.74 1.71
CA ALA A 136 1.38 -1.96 0.34
C ALA A 136 0.18 -1.08 -0.04
N ASN A 137 0.27 -0.39 -1.17
CA ASN A 137 -0.86 0.28 -1.80
C ASN A 137 -1.51 -0.64 -2.83
N LEU A 138 -2.80 -0.91 -2.62
CA LEU A 138 -3.67 -1.54 -3.59
C LEU A 138 -4.57 -0.46 -4.20
N THR A 139 -4.86 -0.58 -5.49
CA THR A 139 -5.65 0.43 -6.22
C THR A 139 -6.72 -0.21 -7.09
N ILE A 140 -7.88 0.43 -7.10
CA ILE A 140 -9.02 0.16 -7.99
C ILE A 140 -9.63 1.51 -8.39
N GLY A 141 -10.03 1.64 -9.65
CA GLY A 141 -10.44 2.91 -10.23
C GLY A 141 -11.83 2.92 -10.86
N GLY A 142 -12.19 4.10 -11.38
CA GLY A 142 -13.43 4.33 -12.12
C GLY A 142 -14.64 4.72 -11.26
N PHE A 143 -14.42 5.15 -10.02
CA PHE A 143 -15.47 5.68 -9.14
C PHE A 143 -15.87 7.13 -9.49
N ASP A 144 -15.02 7.89 -10.21
CA ASP A 144 -15.31 9.26 -10.66
C ASP A 144 -16.28 9.29 -11.85
N THR A 145 -17.55 9.08 -11.55
CA THR A 145 -18.63 8.83 -12.51
C THR A 145 -19.48 10.08 -12.69
N HIS A 146 -19.14 10.89 -13.70
CA HIS A 146 -19.88 12.09 -14.11
C HIS A 146 -21.05 11.80 -15.07
N GLY A 147 -21.28 10.52 -15.40
CA GLY A 147 -22.43 10.05 -16.15
C GLY A 147 -22.72 8.57 -15.89
N ASN A 148 -23.98 8.17 -16.05
CA ASN A 148 -24.48 6.80 -15.78
C ASN A 148 -23.97 6.24 -14.44
N HIS A 149 -24.12 7.01 -13.35
CA HIS A 149 -23.50 6.72 -12.06
C HIS A 149 -23.85 5.32 -11.57
N ASP A 150 -25.13 4.96 -11.45
CA ASP A 150 -25.53 3.66 -10.90
C ASP A 150 -24.97 2.48 -11.71
N GLN A 151 -25.07 2.55 -13.05
CA GLN A 151 -24.58 1.50 -13.95
C GLN A 151 -23.06 1.29 -13.82
N ASN A 152 -22.31 2.37 -13.63
CA ASN A 152 -20.85 2.32 -13.56
C ASN A 152 -20.35 2.05 -12.13
N HIS A 153 -20.97 2.66 -11.13
CA HIS A 153 -20.46 2.68 -9.76
C HIS A 153 -20.80 1.38 -9.01
N TYR A 154 -21.98 0.78 -9.24
CA TYR A 154 -22.39 -0.43 -8.54
C TYR A 154 -21.44 -1.63 -8.77
N PRO A 155 -21.06 -1.99 -10.02
CA PRO A 155 -20.10 -3.07 -10.24
C PRO A 155 -18.72 -2.82 -9.61
N ARG A 156 -18.34 -1.56 -9.44
CA ARG A 156 -17.05 -1.18 -8.82
C ARG A 156 -17.09 -1.30 -7.31
N LEU A 157 -18.22 -0.97 -6.67
CA LEU A 157 -18.44 -1.24 -5.25
C LEU A 157 -18.43 -2.74 -4.97
N GLN A 158 -19.05 -3.54 -5.85
CA GLN A 158 -18.96 -4.99 -5.78
C GLN A 158 -17.51 -5.48 -5.91
N ALA A 159 -16.77 -5.02 -6.92
CA ALA A 159 -15.36 -5.40 -7.08
C ALA A 159 -14.48 -4.97 -5.89
N LEU A 160 -14.74 -3.79 -5.30
CA LEU A 160 -14.03 -3.34 -4.09
C LEU A 160 -14.30 -4.28 -2.92
N THR A 161 -15.57 -4.56 -2.63
CA THR A 161 -15.97 -5.41 -1.49
C THR A 161 -15.47 -6.85 -1.65
N GLU A 162 -15.61 -7.45 -2.84
CA GLU A 162 -15.02 -8.76 -3.15
C GLU A 162 -13.49 -8.77 -3.05
N GLY A 163 -12.84 -7.67 -3.44
CA GLY A 163 -11.38 -7.55 -3.37
C GLY A 163 -10.86 -7.46 -1.93
N VAL A 164 -11.58 -6.73 -1.07
CA VAL A 164 -11.28 -6.62 0.37
C VAL A 164 -11.52 -7.95 1.08
N ASP A 165 -12.64 -8.61 0.81
CA ASP A 165 -12.94 -9.94 1.34
C ASP A 165 -11.85 -10.94 0.95
N PHE A 166 -11.48 -10.98 -0.32
CA PHE A 166 -10.39 -11.82 -0.82
C PHE A 166 -9.04 -11.50 -0.16
N LEU A 167 -8.71 -10.21 0.05
CA LEU A 167 -7.49 -9.81 0.75
C LEU A 167 -7.41 -10.40 2.15
N MET A 168 -8.52 -10.34 2.90
CA MET A 168 -8.57 -10.89 4.25
C MET A 168 -8.47 -12.42 4.25
N GLN A 169 -9.19 -13.10 3.36
CA GLN A 169 -9.08 -14.56 3.19
C GLN A 169 -7.65 -14.99 2.83
N GLU A 170 -6.97 -14.25 1.95
CA GLU A 170 -5.59 -14.54 1.58
C GLU A 170 -4.63 -14.30 2.75
N ALA A 171 -4.83 -13.24 3.53
CA ALA A 171 -4.06 -12.97 4.75
C ALA A 171 -4.25 -14.07 5.81
N GLU A 172 -5.47 -14.59 5.97
CA GLU A 172 -5.76 -15.73 6.85
C GLU A 172 -5.09 -17.01 6.34
N ARG A 173 -5.24 -17.31 5.05
CA ARG A 173 -4.64 -18.48 4.39
C ARG A 173 -3.12 -18.52 4.57
N GLN A 174 -2.47 -17.35 4.53
CA GLN A 174 -1.02 -17.21 4.70
C GLN A 174 -0.59 -17.05 6.17
N GLY A 175 -1.55 -16.96 7.10
CA GLY A 175 -1.29 -16.84 8.53
C GLY A 175 -0.66 -15.51 8.95
N VAL A 176 -1.10 -14.40 8.33
CA VAL A 176 -0.66 -13.03 8.63
C VAL A 176 -1.80 -12.07 8.93
N ALA A 177 -3.06 -12.52 8.91
CA ALA A 177 -4.23 -11.67 9.18
C ALA A 177 -4.17 -10.94 10.54
N ASP A 178 -3.58 -11.58 11.56
CA ASP A 178 -3.36 -11.02 12.91
C ASP A 178 -2.31 -9.89 12.96
N LYS A 179 -1.65 -9.61 11.83
CA LYS A 179 -0.53 -8.65 11.70
C LYS A 179 -0.76 -7.61 10.62
N VAL A 180 -1.93 -7.60 9.99
CA VAL A 180 -2.24 -6.69 8.88
C VAL A 180 -3.36 -5.74 9.29
N VAL A 181 -3.09 -4.44 9.17
CA VAL A 181 -4.11 -3.39 9.22
C VAL A 181 -4.48 -3.00 7.80
N VAL A 182 -5.77 -3.06 7.48
CA VAL A 182 -6.32 -2.65 6.18
C VAL A 182 -6.98 -1.29 6.35
N ILE A 183 -6.61 -0.36 5.47
CA ILE A 183 -7.15 0.99 5.41
C ILE A 183 -7.77 1.18 4.02
N ILE A 184 -9.05 1.53 3.99
CA ILE A 184 -9.79 1.79 2.75
C ILE A 184 -10.22 3.25 2.78
N GLY A 185 -9.94 3.99 1.71
CA GLY A 185 -10.31 5.39 1.61
C GLY A 185 -10.26 5.92 0.20
N SER A 186 -10.81 7.13 0.04
CA SER A 186 -10.80 7.91 -1.20
C SER A 186 -10.44 9.36 -0.86
N ASP A 187 -9.96 10.12 -1.83
CA ASP A 187 -9.63 11.54 -1.72
C ASP A 187 -10.88 12.45 -1.67
N PHE A 188 -11.93 12.08 -2.41
CA PHE A 188 -13.25 12.74 -2.39
C PHE A 188 -14.40 11.73 -2.51
N GLY A 189 -15.63 12.21 -2.31
CA GLY A 189 -16.89 11.48 -2.51
C GLY A 189 -17.69 11.98 -3.72
N ARG A 190 -18.92 11.48 -3.87
CA ARG A 190 -19.89 11.93 -4.89
C ARG A 190 -21.03 12.70 -4.27
N THR A 191 -21.56 13.68 -4.99
CA THR A 191 -22.76 14.44 -4.55
C THR A 191 -23.91 13.50 -4.18
N PRO A 192 -24.74 13.84 -3.18
CA PRO A 192 -25.89 13.00 -2.85
C PRO A 192 -27.02 13.10 -3.89
N TRP A 193 -26.95 14.04 -4.83
CA TRP A 193 -27.86 14.20 -5.98
C TRP A 193 -27.15 13.97 -7.32
N TYR A 194 -27.98 13.77 -8.35
CA TYR A 194 -27.57 13.59 -9.75
C TYR A 194 -27.30 14.92 -10.45
N ASN A 195 -26.34 14.92 -11.38
CA ASN A 195 -26.14 15.97 -12.37
C ASN A 195 -26.97 15.69 -13.65
N GLU A 196 -26.91 16.59 -14.63
CA GLU A 196 -27.69 16.46 -15.89
C GLU A 196 -27.31 15.23 -16.73
N GLY A 197 -26.11 14.67 -16.53
CA GLY A 197 -25.60 13.49 -17.26
C GLY A 197 -26.01 12.15 -16.65
N ASN A 198 -26.97 12.13 -15.72
CA ASN A 198 -27.24 10.95 -14.87
C ASN A 198 -25.97 10.47 -14.13
N GLY A 199 -25.07 11.39 -13.87
CA GLY A 199 -23.86 11.21 -13.07
C GLY A 199 -24.00 11.89 -11.71
N LYS A 200 -22.91 11.93 -10.97
CA LYS A 200 -22.79 12.78 -9.78
C LYS A 200 -21.63 13.74 -9.99
N ASP A 201 -21.45 14.75 -9.14
CA ASP A 201 -20.29 15.65 -9.15
C ASP A 201 -19.38 15.39 -7.94
N HIS A 202 -18.22 16.07 -7.91
CA HIS A 202 -17.25 15.95 -6.82
C HIS A 202 -17.83 16.44 -5.49
N TRP A 203 -17.58 15.70 -4.41
CA TRP A 203 -18.02 16.07 -3.06
C TRP A 203 -16.90 15.96 -2.06
N SER A 204 -16.70 16.98 -1.24
CA SER A 204 -15.58 17.04 -0.28
C SER A 204 -15.74 16.12 0.93
N ILE A 205 -16.86 15.42 1.04
CA ILE A 205 -17.18 14.51 2.15
C ILE A 205 -17.08 13.08 1.64
N THR A 206 -16.34 12.25 2.39
CA THR A 206 -16.09 10.84 2.07
C THR A 206 -16.01 10.03 3.36
N SER A 207 -15.84 8.72 3.24
CA SER A 207 -15.69 7.78 4.34
C SER A 207 -14.37 7.03 4.22
N MET A 208 -13.83 6.62 5.36
CA MET A 208 -12.70 5.69 5.44
C MET A 208 -13.09 4.51 6.32
N ALA A 209 -12.62 3.32 5.98
CA ALA A 209 -12.81 2.11 6.77
C ALA A 209 -11.46 1.56 7.20
N PHE A 210 -11.43 1.04 8.43
CA PHE A 210 -10.23 0.52 9.08
C PHE A 210 -10.57 -0.84 9.69
N MET A 211 -9.70 -1.82 9.53
CA MET A 211 -9.84 -3.13 10.15
C MET A 211 -8.46 -3.75 10.39
N GLY A 212 -8.36 -4.60 11.41
CA GLY A 212 -7.12 -5.30 11.76
C GLY A 212 -6.76 -5.16 13.23
N PRO A 213 -5.59 -5.66 13.64
CA PRO A 213 -5.15 -5.65 15.03
C PRO A 213 -5.03 -4.22 15.57
N GLY A 214 -5.52 -3.99 16.79
CA GLY A 214 -5.49 -2.68 17.44
C GLY A 214 -6.52 -1.67 16.91
N ILE A 215 -7.37 -2.04 15.96
CA ILE A 215 -8.50 -1.22 15.51
C ILE A 215 -9.79 -1.74 16.17
N PRO A 216 -10.48 -0.93 17.01
CA PRO A 216 -11.78 -1.30 17.55
C PRO A 216 -12.80 -1.47 16.41
N GLY A 217 -13.39 -2.67 16.31
CA GLY A 217 -14.47 -2.97 15.38
C GLY A 217 -15.83 -2.41 15.84
N ASP A 218 -16.89 -2.75 15.09
CA ASP A 218 -18.29 -2.48 15.42
C ASP A 218 -18.62 -1.00 15.74
N ARG A 219 -17.89 -0.09 15.10
CA ARG A 219 -18.00 1.35 15.36
C ARG A 219 -18.12 2.14 14.06
N VAL A 220 -19.06 3.08 14.04
CA VAL A 220 -19.17 4.12 13.02
C VAL A 220 -18.95 5.47 13.71
N ILE A 221 -18.03 6.27 13.18
CA ILE A 221 -17.66 7.57 13.73
C ILE A 221 -17.98 8.65 12.72
N GLY A 222 -18.68 9.69 13.18
CA GLY A 222 -19.15 10.77 12.32
C GLY A 222 -20.49 10.43 11.65
N THR A 223 -21.17 11.48 11.20
CA THR A 223 -22.44 11.38 10.49
C THR A 223 -22.61 12.61 9.60
N THR A 224 -23.53 12.52 8.64
CA THR A 224 -23.90 13.64 7.78
C THR A 224 -25.35 14.07 7.98
N ASP A 225 -25.67 15.29 7.57
CA ASP A 225 -27.05 15.78 7.50
C ASP A 225 -27.76 15.31 6.21
N ALA A 226 -29.01 15.76 6.02
CA ALA A 226 -29.81 15.44 4.84
C ALA A 226 -29.19 15.92 3.50
N TYR A 227 -28.23 16.83 3.53
CA TYR A 227 -27.50 17.34 2.36
C TYR A 227 -26.10 16.73 2.24
N HIS A 228 -25.82 15.66 2.99
CA HIS A 228 -24.52 15.00 3.05
C HIS A 228 -23.38 15.95 3.50
N LYS A 229 -23.69 16.92 4.36
CA LYS A 229 -22.68 17.76 5.02
C LYS A 229 -22.28 17.13 6.35
N PRO A 230 -21.00 17.26 6.77
CA PRO A 230 -20.52 16.60 7.97
C PRO A 230 -21.07 17.30 9.21
N ILE A 231 -21.65 16.52 10.12
CA ILE A 231 -22.03 16.98 11.45
C ILE A 231 -20.79 16.90 12.33
N ALA A 232 -20.52 17.97 13.09
CA ALA A 232 -19.39 18.01 14.00
C ALA A 232 -19.55 17.00 15.14
N VAL A 233 -18.44 16.56 15.72
CA VAL A 233 -18.39 15.62 16.84
C VAL A 233 -17.75 16.25 18.06
N ASP A 234 -18.11 15.76 19.23
CA ASP A 234 -17.36 16.01 20.45
C ASP A 234 -15.97 15.33 20.35
N PRO A 235 -14.85 16.02 20.62
CA PRO A 235 -13.51 15.47 20.38
C PRO A 235 -13.16 14.28 21.28
N ASP A 236 -13.77 14.18 22.47
CA ASP A 236 -13.45 13.14 23.45
C ASP A 236 -14.36 11.92 23.26
N THR A 237 -15.66 12.16 23.08
CA THR A 237 -16.66 11.07 22.97
C THR A 237 -16.94 10.63 21.54
N LEU A 238 -16.57 11.46 20.56
CA LEU A 238 -16.83 11.28 19.12
C LEU A 238 -18.32 11.18 18.76
N GLN A 239 -19.21 11.58 19.67
CA GLN A 239 -20.64 11.68 19.43
C GLN A 239 -21.00 12.97 18.69
N PRO A 240 -22.07 12.98 17.87
CA PRO A 240 -22.51 14.19 17.17
C PRO A 240 -22.78 15.35 18.13
N LYS A 241 -22.23 16.53 17.81
CA LYS A 241 -22.31 17.75 18.62
C LYS A 241 -22.53 18.97 17.74
N ALA A 242 -23.75 19.51 17.76
CA ALA A 242 -24.18 20.59 16.87
C ALA A 242 -23.46 21.93 17.11
N SER A 243 -23.04 22.22 18.35
CA SER A 243 -22.35 23.46 18.72
C SER A 243 -21.10 23.15 19.53
N GLY A 244 -19.98 23.80 19.18
CA GLY A 244 -18.68 23.60 19.84
C GLY A 244 -18.06 22.21 19.59
N GLY A 245 -18.55 21.45 18.62
CA GLY A 245 -17.90 20.24 18.12
C GLY A 245 -16.85 20.57 17.05
N ILE A 246 -16.09 19.55 16.66
CA ILE A 246 -15.07 19.63 15.61
C ILE A 246 -15.49 18.78 14.40
N ARG A 247 -14.98 19.12 13.21
CA ARG A 247 -15.11 18.26 12.03
C ARG A 247 -13.89 17.36 11.94
N ILE A 248 -14.14 16.07 11.75
CA ILE A 248 -13.06 15.11 11.46
C ILE A 248 -12.52 15.44 10.06
N THR A 249 -11.19 15.50 9.95
CA THR A 249 -10.46 15.76 8.71
C THR A 249 -9.43 14.67 8.48
N PRO A 250 -8.86 14.53 7.27
CA PRO A 250 -7.77 13.59 7.03
C PRO A 250 -6.60 13.78 8.00
N GLU A 251 -6.34 15.02 8.40
CA GLU A 251 -5.27 15.34 9.36
C GLU A 251 -5.48 14.67 10.73
N HIS A 252 -6.72 14.67 11.25
CA HIS A 252 -7.07 13.96 12.48
C HIS A 252 -6.87 12.45 12.33
N VAL A 253 -7.27 11.88 11.19
CA VAL A 253 -7.11 10.45 10.88
C VAL A 253 -5.62 10.07 10.83
N HIS A 254 -4.81 10.84 10.10
CA HIS A 254 -3.37 10.61 10.03
C HIS A 254 -2.68 10.81 11.37
N LYS A 255 -3.15 11.73 12.22
CA LYS A 255 -2.65 11.91 13.59
C LYS A 255 -2.92 10.66 14.43
N ALA A 256 -4.16 10.14 14.40
CA ALA A 256 -4.54 8.92 15.10
C ALA A 256 -3.79 7.68 14.59
N LEU A 257 -3.55 7.56 13.27
CA LEU A 257 -2.75 6.47 12.68
C LEU A 257 -1.29 6.53 13.14
N ARG A 258 -0.69 7.72 13.22
CA ARG A 258 0.67 7.89 13.76
C ARG A 258 0.71 7.48 15.23
N HIS A 259 -0.30 7.85 16.01
CA HIS A 259 -0.40 7.45 17.41
C HIS A 259 -0.50 5.93 17.56
N LEU A 260 -1.40 5.29 16.81
CA LEU A 260 -1.55 3.84 16.78
C LEU A 260 -0.26 3.12 16.39
N ALA A 261 0.51 3.68 15.46
CA ALA A 261 1.81 3.14 15.03
C ALA A 261 2.98 3.52 15.97
N GLY A 262 2.75 4.27 17.05
CA GLY A 262 3.80 4.71 17.97
C GLY A 262 4.79 5.74 17.36
N LEU A 263 4.34 6.53 16.39
CA LEU A 263 5.17 7.44 15.60
C LEU A 263 5.11 8.91 16.05
N ASP A 264 4.47 9.23 17.17
CA ASP A 264 4.28 10.62 17.64
C ASP A 264 5.61 11.39 17.80
N LEU A 265 6.63 10.71 18.34
CA LEU A 265 7.96 11.27 18.59
C LEU A 265 8.99 10.86 17.53
N ASN A 266 8.55 10.22 16.44
CA ASN A 266 9.46 9.76 15.40
C ASN A 266 10.09 10.96 14.66
N PRO A 267 11.43 11.06 14.55
CA PRO A 267 12.10 12.20 13.92
C PRO A 267 11.70 12.43 12.45
N VAL A 268 11.40 11.36 11.70
CA VAL A 268 10.93 11.47 10.31
C VAL A 268 9.51 12.02 10.28
N ALA A 269 8.62 11.52 11.14
CA ALA A 269 7.24 12.02 11.23
C ALA A 269 7.18 13.50 11.62
N GLN A 270 8.09 13.96 12.47
CA GLN A 270 8.18 15.37 12.89
C GLN A 270 8.56 16.34 11.76
N ARG A 271 9.16 15.86 10.66
CA ARG A 271 9.41 16.66 9.45
C ARG A 271 8.13 17.00 8.68
N PHE A 272 7.02 16.32 8.98
CA PHE A 272 5.71 16.48 8.35
C PHE A 272 4.65 16.70 9.45
N PRO A 273 4.64 17.87 10.10
CA PRO A 273 3.76 18.13 11.24
C PRO A 273 2.29 18.06 10.83
N LEU A 274 1.47 17.53 11.75
CA LEU A 274 0.00 17.56 11.68
C LEU A 274 -0.49 18.40 12.86
N ASN A 275 -1.14 19.51 12.53
CA ASN A 275 -1.66 20.56 13.41
C ASN A 275 -3.08 20.28 13.92
N ALA A 276 -3.61 19.08 13.68
CA ALA A 276 -4.88 18.63 14.25
C ALA A 276 -4.71 18.09 15.68
N ALA A 277 -5.79 18.20 16.48
CA ALA A 277 -5.87 17.53 17.76
C ALA A 277 -5.85 15.99 17.57
N LEU A 278 -5.32 15.26 18.55
CA LEU A 278 -5.43 13.81 18.56
C LEU A 278 -6.86 13.43 18.96
N LEU A 279 -7.53 12.63 18.13
CA LEU A 279 -8.85 12.08 18.42
C LEU A 279 -8.74 10.58 18.73
N PRO A 280 -9.55 10.04 19.66
CA PRO A 280 -9.54 8.62 20.04
C PRO A 280 -10.29 7.77 18.99
N LEU A 281 -9.86 7.84 17.72
CA LEU A 281 -10.50 7.13 16.61
C LEU A 281 -10.28 5.61 16.70
N PHE A 282 -9.17 5.17 17.31
CA PHE A 282 -8.74 3.77 17.39
C PHE A 282 -8.62 3.24 18.83
N THR A 283 -9.26 3.90 19.80
CA THR A 283 -9.26 3.53 21.22
C THR A 283 -10.65 3.67 21.81
#